data_AF-A0A0H3I8Z3-F1
#
_entry.id   AF-A0A0H3I8Z3-F1
#
_cell.length_a   1.000
_cell.length_b   1.000
_cell.length_c   1.000
_cell.angle_alpha   90.00
_cell.angle_beta   90.00
_cell.angle_gamma   90.00
#
_symmetry.space_group_name_H-M   'P 1'
#
loop_
_entity.id
_entity.type
_entity.pdbx_description
1 polymer ?
#
loop_
_entity_poly.entity_id
_entity_poly.type
_entity_poly.pdbx_seq_one_letter_code
_entity_poly.pdbx_strand_id
1 'polypeptide(L)' 'MSKYNKSVSLHCPVCGHTQFEVDEDNENTKCADCGNELNKDELIRENNENIQSNVDAVKDEIIKDLKKIFKGKFK' A
#
# COMPACT_ATOMS: atom_id res chain seq x y z
N MET A 1 13.51 11.01 -6.94
CA MET A 1 12.39 10.35 -6.23
C MET A 1 11.85 11.31 -5.18
N SER A 2 10.55 11.58 -5.13
CA SER A 2 9.96 12.45 -4.08
C SER A 2 10.12 11.78 -2.71
N LYS A 3 10.41 12.56 -1.65
CA LYS A 3 10.47 12.07 -0.25
C LYS A 3 9.20 11.31 0.17
N TYR A 4 8.06 11.67 -0.43
CA TYR A 4 6.75 11.12 -0.09
C TYR A 4 6.34 9.92 -0.96
N ASN A 5 7.22 9.44 -1.85
CA ASN A 5 6.93 8.23 -2.61
C ASN A 5 6.97 7.02 -1.66
N LYS A 6 5.85 6.30 -1.57
CA LYS A 6 5.74 5.04 -0.82
C LYS A 6 5.16 3.97 -1.75
N SER A 7 5.62 2.75 -1.56
CA SER A 7 5.05 1.56 -2.20
C SER A 7 4.37 0.72 -1.14
N VAL A 8 3.15 0.26 -1.42
CA VAL A 8 2.38 -0.59 -0.52
C VAL A 8 2.38 -2.00 -1.08
N SER A 9 2.83 -2.96 -0.28
CA SER A 9 2.70 -4.38 -0.62
C SER A 9 1.28 -4.85 -0.32
N LEU A 10 0.66 -5.54 -1.28
CA LEU A 10 -0.64 -6.16 -1.08
C LEU A 10 -0.44 -7.55 -0.47
N HIS A 11 -1.33 -7.92 0.45
CA HIS A 11 -1.28 -9.18 1.18
C HIS A 11 -2.47 -10.04 0.77
N CYS A 12 -2.24 -11.35 0.71
CA CYS A 12 -3.29 -12.33 0.52
C CYS A 12 -4.26 -12.25 1.71
N PRO A 13 -5.58 -12.10 1.49
CA PRO A 13 -6.55 -12.02 2.58
C PRO A 13 -6.68 -13.33 3.37
N VAL A 14 -6.18 -14.45 2.83
CA VAL A 14 -6.25 -15.78 3.45
C VAL A 14 -5.01 -16.10 4.29
N CYS A 15 -3.82 -15.92 3.75
CA CYS A 15 -2.57 -16.32 4.41
C CYS A 15 -1.57 -15.18 4.67
N GLY A 16 -1.85 -13.95 4.22
CA GLY A 16 -0.98 -12.80 4.39
C GLY A 16 0.25 -12.77 3.46
N HIS A 17 0.44 -13.76 2.59
CA HIS A 17 1.56 -13.78 1.65
C HIS A 17 1.46 -12.64 0.62
N THR A 18 2.58 -12.18 0.07
CA THR A 18 2.64 -10.97 -0.78
C THR A 18 3.01 -11.22 -2.24
N GLN A 19 3.34 -12.46 -2.61
CA GLN A 19 3.62 -12.84 -4.00
C GLN A 19 2.40 -13.49 -4.63
N PHE A 20 2.11 -13.06 -5.85
CA PHE A 20 0.97 -13.50 -6.64
C PHE A 20 1.44 -13.84 -8.07
N GLU A 21 0.88 -14.91 -8.60
CA GLU A 21 0.93 -15.24 -10.02
C GLU A 21 -0.21 -14.49 -10.72
N VAL A 22 0.08 -13.84 -11.84
CA VAL A 22 -0.91 -13.09 -12.63
C VAL A 22 -1.16 -13.87 -13.90
N ASP A 23 -2.42 -14.20 -14.16
CA ASP A 23 -2.83 -14.69 -15.47
C ASP A 23 -3.10 -13.48 -16.37
N GLU A 24 -2.28 -13.30 -17.41
CA GLU A 24 -2.40 -12.18 -18.36
C GLU A 24 -3.72 -12.23 -19.16
N ASP A 25 -4.35 -13.40 -19.28
CA ASP A 25 -5.55 -13.58 -20.09
C ASP A 25 -6.86 -13.33 -19.31
N ASN A 26 -6.85 -13.48 -17.98
CA ASN A 26 -8.09 -13.55 -17.17
C ASN A 26 -8.19 -12.50 -16.05
N GLU A 27 -7.25 -11.56 -15.95
CA GLU A 27 -7.16 -10.55 -14.86
C GLU A 27 -7.17 -11.13 -13.42
N ASN A 28 -7.08 -12.46 -13.31
CA ASN A 28 -7.05 -13.18 -12.06
C ASN A 28 -5.63 -13.23 -11.52
N THR A 29 -5.54 -13.01 -10.22
CA THR A 29 -4.33 -13.15 -9.42
C THR A 29 -4.47 -14.35 -8.50
N LYS A 30 -3.44 -15.19 -8.47
CA LYS A 30 -3.38 -16.35 -7.60
C LYS A 30 -2.27 -16.19 -6.58
N CYS A 31 -2.57 -16.43 -5.30
CA CYS A 31 -1.55 -16.41 -4.26
C CYS A 31 -0.56 -17.57 -4.46
N ALA A 32 0.73 -17.26 -4.52
CA ALA A 32 1.79 -18.26 -4.73
C ALA A 32 1.97 -19.25 -3.56
N ASP A 33 1.40 -18.94 -2.39
CA ASP A 33 1.53 -19.74 -1.17
C ASP A 33 0.29 -20.61 -0.90
N CYS A 34 -0.88 -19.99 -0.71
CA CYS A 34 -2.11 -20.72 -0.38
C CYS A 34 -3.00 -21.05 -1.59
N GLY A 35 -2.66 -20.56 -2.79
CA GLY A 35 -3.41 -20.80 -4.02
C GLY A 35 -4.73 -20.05 -4.13
N ASN A 36 -5.06 -19.13 -3.22
CA ASN A 36 -6.28 -18.34 -3.30
C ASN A 36 -6.31 -17.49 -4.58
N GLU A 37 -7.41 -17.57 -5.32
CA GLU A 37 -7.63 -16.82 -6.57
C GLU A 37 -8.59 -15.66 -6.31
N LEU A 38 -8.23 -14.49 -6.82
CA LEU A 38 -9.03 -13.26 -6.76
C LEU A 38 -8.60 -12.33 -7.89
N ASN A 39 -9.50 -11.47 -8.37
CA ASN A 39 -9.08 -10.44 -9.33
C ASN A 39 -8.33 -9.30 -8.63
N LYS A 40 -7.72 -8.44 -9.44
CA LYS A 40 -6.92 -7.31 -8.94
C LYS A 40 -7.73 -6.30 -8.12
N ASP A 41 -8.97 -6.02 -8.51
CA ASP A 41 -9.83 -5.06 -7.80
C ASP A 41 -10.23 -5.59 -6.41
N GLU A 42 -10.53 -6.88 -6.32
CA GLU A 42 -10.75 -7.58 -5.05
C GLU A 42 -9.51 -7.50 -4.17
N LEU A 43 -8.33 -7.83 -4.71
CA LEU A 43 -7.08 -7.77 -3.95
C LEU A 43 -6.80 -6.36 -3.41
N ILE A 44 -7.06 -5.31 -4.19
CA ILE A 44 -6.94 -3.92 -3.75
C ILE A 44 -7.97 -3.60 -2.66
N ARG A 45 -9.23 -4.02 -2.84
CA ARG A 45 -10.31 -3.77 -1.88
C ARG A 45 -10.02 -4.41 -0.52
N GLU A 46 -9.60 -5.67 -0.50
CA GLU A 46 -9.25 -6.38 0.74
C GLU A 46 -8.02 -5.76 1.43
N ASN A 47 -7.15 -5.06 0.69
CA ASN A 47 -5.99 -4.35 1.22
C ASN A 47 -6.26 -2.87 1.55
N ASN A 48 -7.50 -2.38 1.47
CA ASN A 48 -7.81 -0.96 1.64
C ASN A 48 -7.33 -0.43 3.00
N GLU A 49 -7.49 -1.18 4.10
CA GLU A 49 -7.03 -0.75 5.42
C GLU A 49 -5.50 -0.52 5.46
N ASN A 50 -4.73 -1.44 4.89
CA ASN A 50 -3.28 -1.31 4.76
C ASN A 50 -2.89 -0.09 3.90
N ILE A 51 -3.61 0.13 2.79
CA ILE A 51 -3.41 1.28 1.92
C ILE A 51 -3.70 2.59 2.66
N GLN A 52 -4.84 2.70 3.35
CA GLN A 52 -5.20 3.90 4.12
C GLN A 52 -4.19 4.18 5.24
N SER A 53 -3.75 3.14 5.96
CA SER A 53 -2.72 3.31 6.99
C SER A 53 -1.42 3.89 6.44
N ASN A 54 -1.01 3.48 5.24
CA ASN A 54 0.17 4.03 4.57
C ASN A 54 -0.06 5.48 4.12
N VAL A 55 -1.25 5.80 3.60
CA VAL A 55 -1.64 7.17 3.22
C VAL A 55 -1.59 8.11 4.43
N ASP A 56 -2.13 7.69 5.57
CA ASP A 56 -2.16 8.51 6.77
C ASP A 56 -0.76 8.72 7.36
N ALA A 57 0.10 7.71 7.30
CA ALA A 57 1.51 7.87 7.68
C ALA A 57 2.23 8.93 6.81
N VAL A 58 1.97 8.96 5.50
CA VAL A 58 2.53 9.98 4.60
C VAL A 58 1.98 11.36 4.93
N LYS A 59 0.67 11.50 5.18
CA LYS A 59 0.07 12.78 5.60
C LYS A 59 0.74 13.31 6.88
N ASP A 60 0.96 12.44 7.85
CA ASP A 60 1.62 12.80 9.10
C ASP A 60 3.07 13.24 8.90
N GLU A 61 3.83 12.57 8.03
CA GLU A 61 5.18 13.00 7.65
C GLU A 61 5.18 14.40 7.03
N ILE A 62 4.26 14.67 6.09
CA ILE A 62 4.09 15.99 5.46
C ILE A 62 3.79 17.06 6.52
N ILE A 63 2.82 16.82 7.41
CA ILE A 63 2.43 17.78 8.46
C ILE A 63 3.60 18.05 9.40
N LYS A 64 4.38 17.02 9.76
CA LYS A 64 5.57 17.18 10.62
C LYS A 64 6.64 18.04 9.94
N ASP A 65 6.88 17.85 8.66
CA ASP A 65 7.85 18.65 7.90
C ASP A 65 7.41 20.12 7.78
N LEU A 66 6.14 20.37 7.47
CA LEU A 66 5.59 21.73 7.42
C LEU A 66 5.74 22.44 8.78
N LYS A 67 5.45 21.75 9.89
CA LYS A 67 5.64 22.27 11.25
C LYS A 67 7.11 22.61 11.55
N LYS A 68 8.07 21.79 11.09
CA LYS A 68 9.50 22.06 11.24
C LYS A 68 9.93 23.29 10.46
N ILE A 69 9.50 23.43 9.20
CA ILE A 69 9.78 24.60 8.37
C ILE A 69 9.23 25.85 9.04
N PHE A 70 7.98 25.82 9.51
CA PHE A 70 7.38 26.95 10.19
C PHE A 70 8.18 27.32 11.44
N LYS A 71 8.44 26.39 12.36
CA LYS A 71 9.24 26.64 13.58
C LYS A 71 10.67 27.11 13.31
N GLY A 72 11.29 26.64 12.23
CA GLY A 72 12.64 27.04 11.83
C GLY A 72 12.71 28.47 11.29
N LYS A 73 11.61 29.02 10.76
CA LYS A 73 11.54 30.40 10.26
C LYS A 73 11.28 31.47 11.33
N PHE A 74 10.88 31.09 12.53
CA PHE A 74 10.69 31.99 13.68
C PHE A 74 11.83 31.90 14.70
N LYS A 75 12.99 31.38 14.30
CA LYS A 75 14.24 31.43 15.06
C LYS A 75 15.23 32.35 14.38
#